data_AF-A0A3A9BS68-F1
#
_entry.id   AF-A0A3A9BS68-F1
#
_cell.length_a   1.000
_cell.length_b   1.000
_cell.length_c   1.000
_cell.angle_alpha   90.00
_cell.angle_beta   90.00
_cell.angle_gamma   90.00
#
_symmetry.space_group_name_H-M   'P 1'
#
loop_
_entity.id
_entity.type
_entity.pdbx_description
1 polymer ?
#
loop_
_entity_poly.entity_id
_entity_poly.type
_entity_poly.pdbx_seq_one_letter_code
_entity_poly.pdbx_strand_id
1 'polypeptide(L)'
;MILDKQVIIDFTTRQLKGGRKILSAERLERMCQDSIEDIPRDSLVDIRGVKIDSGLSGTLRMLQYIEQIQNPYNFLCDGTPVHISFVDEEKELSKVLAGYFRTLKW
;
A
#
# COMPACT_ATOMS: atom_id res chain seq x y z
N MET A 1 9.07 5.48 -13.60
CA MET A 1 9.67 6.59 -12.82
C MET A 1 10.00 6.02 -11.44
N ILE A 2 11.18 5.42 -11.31
CA ILE A 2 11.63 4.85 -10.03
C ILE A 2 12.19 6.03 -9.25
N LEU A 3 11.55 6.38 -8.14
CA LEU A 3 12.09 7.38 -7.23
C LEU A 3 13.33 6.78 -6.57
N ASP A 4 14.46 7.47 -6.73
CA ASP A 4 15.74 7.10 -6.13
C ASP A 4 15.62 7.03 -4.59
N LYS A 5 16.21 6.00 -3.98
CA LYS A 5 16.15 5.78 -2.52
C LYS A 5 16.68 6.99 -1.74
N GLN A 6 17.65 7.72 -2.28
CA GLN A 6 18.24 8.92 -1.67
C GLN A 6 17.26 10.10 -1.70
N VAL A 7 16.46 10.25 -2.76
CA VAL A 7 15.46 11.32 -2.88
C VAL A 7 14.35 11.16 -1.84
N ILE A 8 13.98 9.91 -1.52
CA ILE A 8 13.02 9.61 -0.46
C ILE A 8 13.61 10.01 0.90
N ILE A 9 14.86 9.63 1.19
CA ILE A 9 15.55 9.94 2.45
C ILE A 9 15.69 11.47 2.65
N ASP A 10 16.09 12.19 1.60
CA ASP A 10 16.33 13.64 1.66
C ASP A 10 15.01 14.44 1.80
N PHE A 11 13.93 13.99 1.16
CA PHE A 11 12.61 14.59 1.35
C PHE A 11 12.10 14.38 2.79
N THR A 12 12.35 13.19 3.34
CA THR A 12 11.94 12.80 4.70
C THR A 12 12.65 13.64 5.77
N THR A 13 13.91 14.02 5.53
CA THR A 13 14.71 14.80 6.49
C THR A 13 14.29 16.29 6.55
N ARG A 14 13.76 16.85 5.45
CA ARG A 14 13.46 18.29 5.33
C ARG A 14 12.18 18.76 6.02
N GLN A 15 11.24 17.87 6.35
CA GLN A 15 9.93 18.22 6.93
C GLN A 15 9.81 17.98 8.45
N LEU A 16 10.89 17.57 9.11
CA LEU A 16 10.91 17.20 10.54
C LEU A 16 11.03 18.41 11.50
N LYS A 17 10.12 19.39 11.37
CA LYS A 17 9.91 20.41 12.43
C LYS A 17 8.69 20.13 13.32
N GLY A 18 8.07 18.97 13.22
CA GLY A 18 6.96 18.63 14.12
C GLY A 18 6.63 17.15 14.14
N GLY A 19 7.20 16.42 15.11
CA GLY A 19 6.63 15.28 15.83
C GLY A 19 5.92 14.12 15.11
N ARG A 20 5.84 14.07 13.79
CA ARG A 20 5.13 12.99 13.08
C ARG A 20 5.96 11.72 13.07
N LYS A 21 5.33 10.62 13.48
CA LYS A 21 5.90 9.27 13.57
C LYS A 21 6.50 8.87 12.22
N ILE A 22 7.81 8.68 12.20
CA ILE A 22 8.61 8.42 10.99
C ILE A 22 8.03 7.24 10.19
N LEU A 23 7.70 7.48 8.92
CA LEU A 23 7.48 6.40 7.96
C LEU A 23 8.86 6.00 7.41
N SER A 24 9.43 4.91 7.92
CA SER A 24 10.70 4.38 7.44
C SER A 24 10.49 3.24 6.43
N ALA A 25 11.51 2.96 5.62
CA ALA A 25 11.51 1.83 4.71
C ALA A 25 11.33 0.51 5.47
N GLU A 26 11.99 0.32 6.62
CA GLU A 26 11.85 -0.91 7.41
C GLU A 26 10.41 -1.10 7.93
N ARG A 27 9.69 -0.01 8.22
CA ARG A 27 8.29 -0.10 8.62
C ARG A 27 7.42 -0.64 7.47
N LEU A 28 7.63 -0.18 6.25
CA LEU A 28 6.91 -0.65 5.08
C LEU A 28 7.28 -2.09 4.71
N GLU A 29 8.57 -2.45 4.83
CA GLU A 29 9.03 -3.82 4.61
C GLU A 29 8.37 -4.81 5.56
N ARG A 30 8.24 -4.47 6.85
CA ARG A 30 7.49 -5.29 7.81
C ARG A 30 6.01 -5.43 7.42
N MET A 31 5.35 -4.33 7.06
CA MET A 31 3.94 -4.37 6.64
C MET A 31 3.71 -5.25 5.40
N CYS A 32 4.70 -5.34 4.52
CA CYS A 32 4.68 -6.18 3.32
C CYS A 32 4.79 -7.68 3.63
N GLN A 33 5.40 -8.03 4.77
CA GLN A 33 5.59 -9.42 5.18
C GLN A 33 4.37 -9.99 5.94
N ASP A 34 3.48 -9.12 6.43
CA ASP A 34 2.29 -9.54 7.16
C ASP A 34 1.29 -10.25 6.23
N SER A 35 0.88 -11.46 6.59
CA SER A 35 -0.25 -12.15 5.96
C SER A 35 -1.56 -11.55 6.46
N ILE A 36 -2.54 -11.40 5.57
CA ILE A 36 -3.88 -10.93 5.95
C ILE A 36 -4.61 -11.91 6.89
N GLU A 37 -4.23 -13.19 6.85
CA GLU A 37 -4.82 -14.24 7.70
C GLU A 37 -4.40 -14.09 9.17
N ASP A 38 -3.25 -13.47 9.42
CA ASP A 38 -2.68 -13.27 10.76
C ASP A 38 -3.12 -11.92 11.39
N ILE A 39 -3.80 -11.06 10.63
CA ILE A 39 -4.22 -9.74 11.07
C ILE A 39 -5.69 -9.78 11.52
N PRO A 40 -6.01 -9.35 12.76
CA PRO A 40 -7.40 -9.23 13.20
C PRO A 40 -8.20 -8.32 12.27
N ARG A 41 -9.34 -8.80 11.77
CA ARG A 41 -10.16 -8.05 10.81
C ARG A 41 -10.54 -6.65 11.27
N ASP A 42 -10.81 -6.48 12.56
CA ASP A 42 -11.21 -5.19 13.16
C ASP A 42 -10.04 -4.18 13.24
N SER A 43 -8.81 -4.63 13.01
CA SER A 43 -7.62 -3.77 12.91
C SER A 43 -7.34 -3.26 11.49
N LEU A 44 -8.04 -3.79 10.48
CA LEU A 44 -7.89 -3.38 9.08
C LEU A 44 -8.73 -2.14 8.77
N VAL A 45 -8.14 -1.17 8.07
CA VAL A 45 -8.84 0.04 7.62
C VAL A 45 -9.63 -0.24 6.35
N ASP A 46 -10.88 0.23 6.26
CA ASP A 46 -11.65 0.23 5.01
C ASP A 46 -11.19 1.36 4.08
N ILE A 47 -10.66 0.99 2.92
CA ILE A 47 -10.09 1.92 1.92
C ILE A 47 -11.11 2.94 1.42
N ARG A 48 -12.41 2.66 1.48
CA ARG A 48 -13.47 3.61 1.07
C ARG A 48 -13.50 4.85 1.96
N GLY A 49 -13.04 4.72 3.20
CA GLY A 49 -12.89 5.83 4.14
C GLY A 49 -11.68 6.73 3.84
N VAL A 50 -10.67 6.20 3.15
CA VAL A 50 -9.43 6.92 2.86
C VAL A 50 -9.68 8.01 1.82
N LYS A 51 -9.17 9.22 2.10
CA LYS A 51 -9.29 10.39 1.24
C LYS A 51 -7.94 10.77 0.65
N ILE A 52 -7.94 11.07 -0.64
CA ILE A 52 -6.77 11.54 -1.37
C ILE A 52 -6.95 13.02 -1.65
N ASP A 53 -6.10 13.86 -1.06
CA ASP A 53 -6.07 15.28 -1.36
C ASP A 53 -5.24 15.56 -2.61
N SER A 54 -5.91 15.87 -3.72
CA SER A 54 -5.27 16.18 -5.00
C SER A 54 -4.52 17.51 -5.02
N GLY A 55 -4.75 18.39 -4.04
CA GLY A 55 -4.02 19.66 -3.89
C GLY A 55 -2.62 19.49 -3.30
N LEU A 56 -2.32 18.33 -2.68
CA LEU A 56 -1.01 18.04 -2.13
C LEU A 56 -0.01 17.58 -3.18
N SER A 57 1.28 17.86 -2.91
CA SER A 57 2.39 17.25 -3.64
C SER A 57 2.35 15.72 -3.54
N GLY A 58 2.89 15.03 -4.54
CA GLY A 58 2.85 13.56 -4.59
C GLY A 58 3.36 12.91 -3.29
N THR A 59 4.43 13.44 -2.71
CA THR A 59 4.99 12.89 -1.47
C THR A 59 4.14 13.18 -0.24
N LEU A 60 3.61 14.40 -0.07
CA LEU A 60 2.73 14.72 1.06
C LEU A 60 1.42 13.92 0.97
N ARG A 61 0.89 13.76 -0.24
CA ARG A 61 -0.29 12.93 -0.51
C ARG A 61 -0.05 11.46 -0.17
N MET A 62 1.12 10.92 -0.50
CA MET A 62 1.51 9.56 -0.13
C MET A 62 1.63 9.39 1.39
N LEU A 63 2.27 10.34 2.08
CA LEU A 63 2.38 10.31 3.54
C LEU A 63 0.99 10.35 4.21
N GLN A 64 0.12 11.24 3.77
CA GLN A 64 -1.25 11.34 4.27
C GLN A 64 -2.07 10.07 3.98
N TYR A 65 -1.87 9.45 2.81
CA TYR A 65 -2.48 8.16 2.49
C TYR A 65 -2.03 7.07 3.47
N ILE A 66 -0.73 6.94 3.71
CA ILE A 66 -0.16 5.91 4.59
C ILE A 66 -0.60 6.11 6.05
N GLU A 67 -0.72 7.35 6.51
CA GLU A 67 -1.29 7.66 7.82
C GLU A 67 -2.75 7.22 7.96
N GLN A 68 -3.55 7.35 6.90
CA GLN A 68 -4.96 6.95 6.90
C GLN A 68 -5.15 5.43 6.80
N ILE A 69 -4.51 4.79 5.83
CA ILE A 69 -4.70 3.35 5.56
C ILE A 69 -4.01 2.45 6.60
N GLN A 70 -3.02 2.98 7.32
CA GLN A 70 -2.17 2.31 8.30
C GLN A 70 -1.31 1.18 7.72
N ASN A 71 -1.88 0.17 7.07
CA ASN A 71 -1.18 -0.88 6.34
C ASN A 71 -1.61 -0.85 4.85
N PRO A 72 -0.76 -0.39 3.91
CA PRO A 72 -1.13 -0.31 2.50
C PRO A 72 -1.16 -1.67 1.78
N TYR A 73 -0.69 -2.74 2.42
CA TYR A 73 -0.68 -4.10 1.87
C TYR A 73 -1.87 -4.94 2.33
N ASN A 74 -2.43 -4.64 3.50
CA ASN A 74 -3.55 -5.37 4.09
C ASN A 74 -4.63 -4.38 4.55
N PHE A 75 -5.80 -4.41 3.91
CA PHE A 75 -6.91 -3.50 4.21
C PHE A 75 -8.27 -4.12 3.85
N LEU A 76 -9.36 -3.41 4.14
CA LEU A 76 -10.71 -3.79 3.73
C LEU A 76 -11.18 -2.98 2.52
N CYS A 77 -11.94 -3.61 1.63
CA CYS A 77 -12.75 -2.94 0.62
C CYS A 77 -14.19 -3.41 0.76
N ASP A 78 -15.05 -2.58 1.35
CA ASP A 78 -16.43 -2.96 1.68
C ASP A 78 -16.56 -4.25 2.47
N GLY A 79 -15.77 -4.34 3.55
CA GLY A 79 -15.69 -5.52 4.39
C GLY A 79 -14.96 -6.71 3.77
N THR A 80 -14.58 -6.66 2.49
CA THR A 80 -13.78 -7.71 1.85
C THR A 80 -12.30 -7.49 2.21
N PRO A 81 -11.61 -8.46 2.85
CA PRO A 81 -10.17 -8.36 3.07
C PRO A 81 -9.41 -8.36 1.75
N VAL A 82 -8.48 -7.43 1.60
CA VAL A 82 -7.62 -7.27 0.42
C VAL A 82 -6.16 -7.31 0.85
N HIS A 83 -5.42 -8.27 0.30
CA HIS A 83 -3.97 -8.36 0.40
C HIS A 83 -3.34 -7.95 -0.94
N ILE A 84 -2.34 -7.09 -0.90
CA ILE A 84 -1.52 -6.70 -2.05
C ILE A 84 -0.11 -7.21 -1.82
N SER A 85 0.36 -8.04 -2.75
CA SER A 85 1.75 -8.49 -2.82
C SER A 85 2.32 -8.20 -4.19
N PHE A 86 3.62 -7.92 -4.24
CA PHE A 86 4.37 -7.84 -5.49
C PHE A 86 5.24 -9.08 -5.57
N VAL A 87 5.01 -9.90 -6.60
CA VAL A 87 5.87 -11.04 -6.92
C VAL A 87 6.83 -10.63 -8.02
N ASP A 88 8.08 -11.06 -7.92
CA ASP A 88 9.07 -10.91 -8.99
C ASP A 88 8.88 -12.03 -10.02
N GLU A 89 7.71 -12.02 -10.68
CA GLU A 89 7.35 -12.95 -11.74
C GLU A 89 7.13 -12.19 -13.05
N GLU A 90 7.58 -12.75 -14.16
CA GLU A 90 7.36 -12.15 -15.49
C GLU A 90 5.89 -12.23 -15.96
N LYS A 91 5.07 -13.03 -15.27
CA LYS A 91 3.71 -13.31 -15.72
C LYS A 91 2.74 -12.26 -15.17
N GLU A 92 2.30 -11.36 -16.04
CA GLU A 92 1.30 -10.36 -15.68
C GLU A 92 -0.01 -11.01 -15.18
N LEU A 93 -0.60 -10.44 -14.11
CA LEU A 93 -1.91 -10.82 -13.61
C LEU A 93 -2.98 -10.84 -14.72
N SER A 94 -2.88 -9.92 -15.69
CA SER A 94 -3.75 -9.85 -16.87
C SER A 94 -3.79 -11.18 -17.65
N LYS A 95 -2.63 -11.81 -17.83
CA LYS A 95 -2.47 -13.09 -18.53
C LYS A 95 -3.00 -14.25 -17.71
N VAL A 96 -2.76 -14.22 -16.40
CA VAL A 96 -3.28 -15.22 -15.46
C VAL A 96 -4.81 -15.22 -15.47
N LEU A 97 -5.43 -14.04 -15.31
CA LEU A 97 -6.89 -13.89 -15.33
C LEU A 97 -7.50 -14.28 -16.67
N ALA A 98 -6.90 -13.84 -17.78
CA ALA A 98 -7.36 -14.24 -19.12
C ALA A 98 -7.30 -15.77 -19.31
N GLY A 99 -6.26 -16.42 -18.78
CA GLY A 99 -6.16 -17.88 -18.75
C GLY A 99 -7.27 -18.53 -17.94
N TYR A 100 -7.49 -18.06 -16.71
CA TYR A 100 -8.55 -18.56 -15.83
C TYR A 100 -9.94 -18.42 -16.46
N PHE A 101 -10.31 -17.26 -16.99
CA PHE A 101 -11.63 -17.07 -17.59
C PHE A 101 -11.86 -17.92 -18.84
N ARG A 102 -10.79 -18.29 -19.56
CA ARG A 102 -10.88 -19.23 -20.70
C ARG A 102 -11.13 -20.67 -20.26
N THR A 103 -10.77 -21.06 -19.03
CA THR A 103 -11.02 -22.43 -18.55
C THR A 103 -12.42 -22.61 -17.98
N LEU A 104 -13.13 -21.53 -17.69
CA LEU A 104 -14.54 -21.58 -17.30
C LEU A 104 -15.37 -22.09 -18.50
N LYS A 105 -15.87 -23.32 -18.38
CA LYS A 105 -16.86 -23.88 -19.32
C LYS A 105 -18.24 -23.35 -18.95
N TRP A 106 -18.95 -22.86 -19.96
CA TRP A 106 -20.33 -22.40 -19.87
C TRP A 106 -21.25 -23.53 -20.34
#